data_AF-A0A965CHV3-F1
#
_entry.id   AF-A0A965CHV3-F1
#
_cell.length_a   1.000
_cell.length_b   1.000
_cell.length_c   1.000
_cell.angle_alpha   90.00
_cell.angle_beta   90.00
_cell.angle_gamma   90.00
#
_symmetry.space_group_name_H-M   'P 1'
#
loop_
_entity.id
_entity.type
_entity.pdbx_description
1 polymer ?
#
loop_
_entity_poly.entity_id
_entity_poly.type
_entity_poly.pdbx_seq_one_letter_code
_entity_poly.pdbx_strand_id
1 'polypeptide(L)' 'MSDQLISQALLAWEHFLSGAGFGEPARAAAQKRGWIDQDGRPTTDGRRLIEALIEQKEQRSVFRNLI' A
#
# COMPACT_ATOMS: atom_id res chain seq x y z
N MET A 1 -8.60 8.48 5.19
CA MET A 1 -8.69 7.52 4.06
C MET A 1 -9.48 6.30 4.54
N SER A 2 -10.37 5.71 3.74
CA SER A 2 -11.14 4.53 4.18
C SER A 2 -10.29 3.26 4.18
N ASP A 3 -10.63 2.28 5.03
CA ASP A 3 -9.94 0.99 5.10
C ASP A 3 -9.92 0.27 3.74
N GLN A 4 -11.02 0.38 2.99
CA GLN A 4 -11.12 -0.19 1.65
C GLN A 4 -10.09 0.42 0.69
N LEU A 5 -9.88 1.74 0.75
CA LEU A 5 -8.88 2.42 -0.06
C LEU A 5 -7.45 2.04 0.35
N ILE A 6 -7.20 1.91 1.66
CA ILE A 6 -5.89 1.49 2.18
C ILE A 6 -5.58 0.05 1.73
N SER A 7 -6.54 -0.88 1.86
CA SER A 7 -6.37 -2.25 1.38
C SER A 7 -6.12 -2.30 -0.13
N GLN A 8 -6.87 -1.53 -0.94
CA GLN A 8 -6.61 -1.47 -2.38
C GLN A 8 -5.22 -0.92 -2.71
N ALA A 9 -4.78 0.12 -2.01
CA ALA A 9 -3.44 0.69 -2.18
C ALA A 9 -2.35 -0.32 -1.79
N LEU A 10 -2.54 -1.09 -0.72
CA LEU A 10 -1.62 -2.15 -0.30
C LEU A 10 -1.52 -3.27 -1.34
N LEU A 11 -2.65 -3.68 -1.92
CA LEU A 11 -2.66 -4.70 -2.98
C LEU A 11 -1.98 -4.20 -4.26
N ALA A 12 -2.22 -2.94 -4.65
CA ALA A 12 -1.53 -2.33 -5.79
C ALA A 12 -0.03 -2.19 -5.54
N TRP A 13 0.37 -1.83 -4.31
CA TRP A 13 1.77 -1.77 -3.90
C TRP A 13 2.43 -3.14 -3.94
N GLU A 14 1.76 -4.19 -3.45
CA GLU A 14 2.30 -5.54 -3.50
C GLU A 14 2.43 -6.05 -4.94
N HIS A 15 1.47 -5.74 -5.81
CA HIS A 15 1.58 -6.02 -7.24
C HIS A 15 2.82 -5.35 -7.85
N PHE A 16 3.04 -4.07 -7.53
CA PHE A 16 4.22 -3.33 -7.99
C PHE A 16 5.54 -3.96 -7.51
N LEU A 17 5.60 -4.45 -6.27
CA LEU A 17 6.80 -5.05 -5.70
C LEU A 17 7.09 -6.47 -6.23
N SER A 18 6.05 -7.30 -6.32
CA SER A 18 6.20 -8.74 -6.58
C SER A 18 5.96 -9.14 -8.04
N GLY A 19 5.26 -8.30 -8.81
CA GLY A 19 4.77 -8.64 -10.14
C GLY A 19 3.70 -9.75 -10.14
N ALA A 20 3.18 -10.16 -8.98
CA ALA A 20 2.33 -11.35 -8.82
C ALA A 20 0.91 -11.24 -9.43
N GLY A 21 0.59 -10.16 -10.14
CA GLY A 21 -0.76 -9.91 -10.66
C GLY A 21 -1.70 -9.28 -9.61
N PHE A 22 -3.02 -9.30 -9.90
CA PHE A 22 -4.07 -8.73 -9.04
C PHE A 22 -4.93 -9.82 -8.39
N GLY A 23 -5.72 -9.45 -7.38
CA GLY A 23 -6.66 -10.36 -6.72
C GLY A 23 -6.00 -11.20 -5.63
N GLU A 24 -6.31 -12.49 -5.57
CA GLU A 24 -5.85 -13.34 -4.47
C GLU A 24 -4.33 -13.48 -4.32
N PRO A 25 -3.53 -13.56 -5.39
CA PRO A 25 -2.07 -13.61 -5.25
C PRO A 25 -1.50 -12.39 -4.52
N ALA A 26 -2.00 -11.20 -4.85
CA ALA A 26 -1.60 -9.96 -4.18
C ALA A 26 -2.09 -9.91 -2.72
N ARG A 27 -3.30 -10.41 -2.45
CA ARG A 27 -3.84 -10.49 -1.08
C ARG A 27 -3.03 -11.44 -0.22
N ALA A 28 -2.74 -12.65 -0.70
CA ALA A 28 -1.93 -13.62 0.02
C ALA A 28 -0.52 -13.10 0.28
N ALA A 29 0.09 -12.38 -0.66
CA ALA A 29 1.41 -11.78 -0.48
C ALA A 29 1.38 -10.61 0.53
N ALA A 30 0.38 -9.72 0.44
CA ALA A 30 0.20 -8.63 1.41
C ALA A 30 -0.09 -9.15 2.83
N GLN A 31 -0.82 -10.27 2.95
CA GLN A 31 -1.03 -10.97 4.23
C GLN A 31 0.26 -11.58 4.77
N LYS A 32 1.08 -12.24 3.93
CA LYS A 32 2.39 -12.76 4.34
C LYS A 32 3.33 -11.66 4.84
N ARG A 33 3.19 -10.44 4.34
CA ARG A 33 3.93 -9.26 4.81
C ARG A 33 3.34 -8.59 6.04
N GLY A 34 2.19 -9.05 6.52
CA GLY A 34 1.52 -8.50 7.69
C GLY A 34 0.84 -7.15 7.45
N TRP A 35 0.61 -6.74 6.20
CA TRP A 35 -0.05 -5.47 5.87
C TRP A 35 -1.57 -5.57 5.89
N ILE A 36 -2.08 -6.77 5.63
CA ILE A 36 -3.51 -7.09 5.65
C ILE A 36 -3.72 -8.29 6.59
N ASP A 37 -4.79 -8.26 7.37
CA ASP A 37 -5.17 -9.36 8.26
C ASP A 37 -5.92 -10.48 7.50
N GLN A 38 -6.37 -11.50 8.24
CA GLN A 38 -7.11 -12.63 7.67
C GLN A 38 -8.47 -12.20 7.09
N ASP A 39 -9.10 -11.19 7.69
CA ASP A 39 -10.40 -10.63 7.25
C ASP A 39 -10.26 -9.72 6.02
N GLY A 40 -9.05 -9.31 5.65
CA GLY A 40 -8.79 -8.42 4.52
C GLY A 40 -8.73 -6.94 4.90
N ARG A 41 -8.70 -6.64 6.20
CA ARG A 41 -8.57 -5.30 6.72
C ARG A 41 -7.09 -4.93 6.84
N PRO A 42 -6.75 -3.65 6.65
CA PRO A 42 -5.37 -3.21 6.77
C PRO A 42 -4.97 -3.21 8.24
N THR A 43 -3.81 -3.82 8.52
CA THR A 43 -3.19 -3.79 9.85
C THR A 43 -2.64 -2.40 10.16
N THR A 44 -2.22 -2.17 11.41
CA THR A 44 -1.53 -0.93 11.79
C THR A 44 -0.28 -0.68 10.94
N ASP A 45 0.48 -1.73 10.63
CA ASP A 45 1.70 -1.60 9.82
C ASP A 45 1.37 -1.33 8.35
N GLY A 46 0.32 -1.97 7.81
CA GLY A 46 -0.17 -1.66 6.46
C GLY A 46 -0.62 -0.21 6.32
N ARG A 47 -1.27 0.35 7.34
CA ARG A 47 -1.67 1.77 7.35
C ARG A 47 -0.45 2.69 7.35
N ARG A 48 0.52 2.46 8.25
CA ARG A 48 1.76 3.23 8.35
C ARG A 48 2.55 3.22 7.04
N LEU A 49 2.59 2.09 6.35
CA LEU A 49 3.24 1.99 5.04
C LEU A 49 2.59 2.94 4.02
N ILE A 50 1.26 2.91 3.91
CA ILE A 50 0.56 3.78 2.95
C ILE A 50 0.71 5.26 3.32
N GLU A 51 0.66 5.59 4.62
CA GLU A 51 0.92 6.95 5.10
C GLU A 51 2.33 7.42 4.70
N ALA A 52 3.37 6.61 4.95
CA ALA A 52 4.74 6.94 4.58
C ALA A 52 4.92 7.11 3.05
N LEU A 53 4.25 6.29 2.23
CA LEU A 53 4.30 6.41 0.77
C LEU A 53 3.63 7.70 0.27
N ILE A 54 2.55 8.13 0.92
CA ILE A 54 1.88 9.40 0.61
C ILE A 54 2.78 10.57 0.99
N GLU A 55 3.34 10.58 2.20
CA GLU A 55 4.26 11.61 2.67
C GLU A 55 5.48 11.74 1.74
N GLN A 56 6.04 10.61 1.29
CA GLN A 56 7.13 10.61 0.34
C GLN A 56 6.73 11.24 -1.01
N LYS A 57 5.52 10.98 -1.51
CA LYS A 57 5.01 11.59 -2.75
C LYS A 57 4.84 13.10 -2.60
N GLU A 58 4.32 13.57 -1.47
CA GLU A 58 4.15 15.00 -1.19
C GLU A 58 5.51 15.71 -1.12
N GLN A 59 6.49 15.13 -0.42
CA GLN A 59 7.85 15.65 -0.36
C GLN A 59 8.47 15.77 -1.76
N ARG A 60 8.34 14.74 -2.62
CA ARG A 60 8.84 14.80 -4.00
C ARG A 60 8.09 15.80 -4.88
N SER A 61 6.84 16.12 -4.56
CA SER A 61 6.06 17.11 -5.30
C SER A 61 6.52 18.54 -5.03
N VAL A 62 6.96 18.86 -3.81
CA VAL A 62 7.49 20.19 -3.46
C VAL A 62 8.72 20.54 -4.28
N PHE A 63 9.61 19.57 -4.54
CA PHE A 63 10.82 19.80 -5.35
C PHE A 63 10.57 19.93 -6.86
N ARG A 64 9.41 19.51 -7.36
CA ARG A 64 9.11 19.54 -8.81
C ARG A 64 8.64 20.91 -9.30
N ASN A 65 8.24 21.81 -8.40
CA ASN A 65 7.86 23.19 -8.70
C ASN A 65 9.03 24.20 -8.57
N LEU A 66 10.26 23.72 -8.36
CA LEU A 66 11.46 24.56 -8.23
C LEU A 66 12.40 24.46 -9.45
N ILE A 67 11.91 23.97 -10.59
CA ILE A 67 12.68 23.80 -11.83
C ILE A 67 12.01 24.53 -12.98
#